data_AF-A0A086LM17-F1
#
_entry.id   AF-A0A086LM17-F1
#
_cell.length_a   1.000
_cell.length_b   1.000
_cell.length_c   1.000
_cell.angle_alpha   90.00
_cell.angle_beta   90.00
_cell.angle_gamma   90.00
#
_symmetry.space_group_name_H-M   'P 1'
#
loop_
_entity.id
_entity.type
_entity.pdbx_description
1 polymer ?
#
loop_
_entity_poly.entity_id
_entity_poly.type
_entity_poly.pdbx_seq_one_letter_code
_entity_poly.pdbx_strand_id
1 'polypeptide(L)' 'METQVDADGRVWYAAFSIEEVQRRPRRMVIDEQPVAVWICKNTPFAVDANCYHAGGALEQAVDIEEVSGQ' A
#
# COMPACT_ATOMS: atom_id res chain seq x y z
N MET A 1 -7.93 8.32 -10.80
CA MET A 1 -6.81 8.54 -9.86
C MET A 1 -6.17 9.85 -10.27
N GLU A 2 -6.26 10.88 -9.42
CA GLU A 2 -5.61 12.16 -9.72
C GLU A 2 -4.09 11.96 -9.69
N THR A 3 -3.38 12.61 -10.62
CA THR A 3 -1.93 12.50 -10.76
C THR A 3 -1.33 13.89 -10.69
N GLN A 4 -0.27 14.05 -9.91
CA GLN A 4 0.45 15.30 -9.75
C GLN A 4 1.91 15.07 -10.11
N VAL A 5 2.58 16.11 -10.61
CA VAL A 5 4.02 16.06 -10.91
C VAL A 5 4.70 17.12 -10.05
N ASP A 6 5.71 16.74 -9.28
CA ASP A 6 6.44 17.68 -8.44
C ASP A 6 7.51 18.47 -9.21
N ALA A 7 8.20 19.39 -8.51
CA ALA A 7 9.22 20.25 -9.09
C ALA A 7 10.44 19.47 -9.65
N ASP A 8 10.66 18.24 -9.18
CA ASP A 8 11.73 17.35 -9.62
C ASP A 8 11.28 16.41 -10.76
N GLY A 9 10.04 16.56 -11.24
CA GLY A 9 9.47 15.74 -12.31
C GLY A 9 8.99 14.37 -11.84
N ARG A 10 8.87 14.12 -10.53
CA ARG A 10 8.36 12.84 -10.02
C ARG A 10 6.84 12.82 -10.08
N VAL A 11 6.31 11.68 -10.49
CA VAL A 11 4.87 11.46 -10.59
C VAL A 11 4.32 10.97 -9.25
N TRP A 12 3.33 11.68 -8.75
CA TRP A 12 2.59 11.38 -7.53
C TRP A 12 1.18 10.94 -7.88
N TYR A 13 0.78 9.79 -7.39
CA TYR A 13 -0.56 9.26 -7.59
C TYR A 13 -1.39 9.45 -6.32
N ALA A 14 -2.57 10.03 -6.45
CA ALA A 14 -3.50 10.11 -5.34
C ALA A 14 -3.92 8.69 -4.93
N ALA A 15 -3.62 8.33 -3.68
CA ALA A 15 -4.05 7.06 -3.11
C ALA A 15 -5.48 7.16 -2.54
N PHE A 16 -5.84 6.23 -1.67
CA PHE A 16 -7.08 6.22 -0.92
C PHE A 16 -7.10 7.28 0.20
N SER A 17 -8.28 7.56 0.75
CA SER A 17 -8.39 8.37 1.96
C SER A 17 -7.75 7.67 3.16
N ILE A 18 -7.32 8.46 4.15
CA ILE A 18 -6.75 7.97 5.41
C ILE A 18 -7.67 6.93 6.07
N GLU A 19 -8.98 7.19 6.09
CA GLU A 19 -9.98 6.31 6.71
C GLU A 19 -10.04 4.92 6.05
N GLU A 20 -9.87 4.86 4.73
CA GLU A 20 -9.87 3.61 3.97
C GLU A 20 -8.65 2.74 4.26
N VAL A 21 -7.49 3.37 4.48
CA VAL A 21 -6.20 2.67 4.68
C VAL A 21 -5.80 2.53 6.14
N GLN A 22 -6.56 3.06 7.10
CA GLN A 22 -6.30 2.82 8.53
C GLN A 22 -6.78 1.45 9.01
N ARG A 23 -7.85 0.92 8.42
CA ARG A 23 -8.46 -0.34 8.87
C ARG A 23 -7.72 -1.58 8.36
N ARG A 24 -7.27 -1.53 7.10
CA ARG A 24 -6.59 -2.63 6.39
C ARG A 24 -5.83 -2.06 5.19
N PRO A 25 -4.81 -2.75 4.67
CA PRO A 25 -4.20 -2.35 3.41
C PRO A 25 -5.23 -2.34 2.29
N ARG A 26 -5.06 -1.40 1.36
CA ARG A 26 -5.85 -1.29 0.14
C ARG A 26 -4.96 -1.44 -1.06
N ARG A 27 -5.37 -2.31 -1.99
CA ARG A 27 -4.65 -2.54 -3.23
C ARG A 27 -4.97 -1.45 -4.25
N MET A 28 -3.93 -0.91 -4.89
CA MET A 28 -4.01 -0.11 -6.09
C MET A 28 -3.01 -0.61 -7.13
N VAL A 29 -3.15 -0.17 -8.37
CA VAL A 29 -2.20 -0.47 -9.45
C VAL A 29 -1.57 0.83 -9.91
N ILE A 30 -0.25 0.92 -9.84
CA ILE A 30 0.57 2.05 -10.28
C ILE A 30 1.53 1.52 -11.33
N ASP A 31 1.48 2.04 -12.56
CA ASP A 31 2.37 1.61 -13.65
C ASP A 31 2.45 0.08 -13.78
N GLU A 32 1.27 -0.57 -13.81
CA GLU A 32 1.08 -2.03 -13.85
C GLU A 32 1.55 -2.80 -12.61
N GLN A 33 2.15 -2.15 -11.62
CA GLN A 33 2.60 -2.75 -10.38
C GLN A 33 1.51 -2.71 -9.30
N PRO A 34 1.18 -3.85 -8.68
CA PRO A 34 0.21 -3.90 -7.60
C PRO A 34 0.85 -3.43 -6.28
N VAL A 35 0.35 -2.33 -5.73
CA VAL A 35 0.83 -1.72 -4.49
C VAL A 35 -0.27 -1.78 -3.44
N ALA A 36 0.09 -2.21 -2.23
CA ALA A 36 -0.76 -2.11 -1.05
C ALA A 36 -0.38 -0.87 -0.24
N VAL A 37 -1.37 -0.03 0.04
CA VAL A 37 -1.22 1.18 0.87
C VAL A 37 -1.89 0.97 2.21
N TRP A 38 -1.20 1.27 3.31
CA TRP A 38 -1.70 1.03 4.66
C TRP A 38 -1.18 2.09 5.64
N ILE A 39 -1.99 2.45 6.63
CA ILE A 39 -1.53 3.23 7.80
C ILE A 39 -1.52 2.30 8.99
N CYS A 40 -0.33 1.88 9.40
CA CYS A 40 -0.12 1.04 10.57
C CYS A 40 0.55 1.88 11.67
N LYS A 41 -0.04 1.90 12.87
CA LYS A 41 0.49 2.68 14.02
C LYS A 41 0.81 4.14 13.65
N ASN A 42 -0.11 4.80 12.94
CA ASN A 42 0.02 6.18 12.42
C ASN A 42 1.18 6.41 11.41
N THR A 43 1.80 5.34 10.91
CA THR A 43 2.85 5.43 9.90
C THR A 43 2.30 4.96 8.55
N PRO A 44 2.42 5.75 7.47
CA PRO A 44 2.01 5.32 6.14
C PRO A 44 3.05 4.37 5.53
N PHE A 45 2.56 3.31 4.92
CA PHE A 45 3.34 2.32 4.18
C PHE A 45 2.77 2.15 2.78
N ALA A 46 3.67 1.95 1.82
CA ALA A 46 3.38 1.49 0.47
C ALA A 46 4.31 0.32 0.17
N VAL A 47 3.75 -0.87 -0.04
CA VAL A 47 4.48 -2.13 -0.22
C VAL A 47 3.90 -2.91 -1.39
N ASP A 48 4.60 -3.95 -1.83
CA ASP A 48 4.03 -4.90 -2.81
C ASP A 48 2.70 -5.47 -2.29
N ALA A 49 1.68 -5.53 -3.14
CA ALA A 49 0.34 -5.96 -2.70
C ALA A 49 0.19 -7.47 -2.49
N ASN A 50 1.25 -8.27 -2.64
CA ASN A 50 1.21 -9.72 -2.52
C ASN A 50 1.89 -10.22 -1.25
N CYS A 51 1.24 -11.17 -0.58
CA CYS A 51 1.84 -11.96 0.48
C CYS A 51 2.74 -13.04 -0.14
N TYR A 52 4.04 -12.93 0.06
CA TYR A 52 4.99 -13.92 -0.47
C TYR A 52 4.91 -15.29 0.21
N HIS A 53 4.39 -15.37 1.44
CA HIS A 53 4.20 -16.63 2.15
C HIS A 53 2.94 -17.38 1.72
N ALA A 54 1.79 -16.69 1.69
CA ALA A 54 0.50 -17.29 1.37
C ALA A 54 0.16 -17.26 -0.13
N GLY A 55 0.92 -16.53 -0.95
CA GLY A 55 0.70 -16.40 -2.39
C GLY A 55 -0.56 -15.61 -2.78
N GLY A 56 -1.12 -14.79 -1.86
CA GLY A 56 -2.38 -14.08 -2.04
C GLY A 56 -2.27 -12.56 -1.88
N ALA A 57 -3.36 -11.83 -2.14
CA ALA A 57 -3.38 -10.37 -2.00
C ALA A 57 -3.38 -9.95 -0.51
N LEU A 58 -2.52 -8.99 -0.14
CA LEU A 58 -2.41 -8.48 1.23
C LEU A 58 -3.73 -7.93 1.78
N GLU A 59 -4.58 -7.34 0.95
CA GLU A 59 -5.89 -6.82 1.38
C GLU A 59 -6.88 -7.91 1.84
N GLN A 60 -6.58 -9.18 1.56
CA GLN A 60 -7.36 -10.35 1.97
C GLN A 60 -6.70 -11.10 3.13
N ALA A 61 -5.51 -10.68 3.57
CA ALA A 61 -4.83 -11.31 4.69
C ALA A 61 -5.65 -11.12 5.97
N VAL A 62 -5.86 -12.22 6.70
CA VAL A 62 -6.58 -12.21 7.98
C VAL A 62 -5.70 -11.61 9.09
N ASP A 63 -4.39 -11.76 8.95
CA ASP A 63 -3.39 -11.20 9.86
C ASP A 63 -2.23 -10.60 9.06
N ILE A 64 -1.74 -9.44 9.53
CA ILE A 64 -0.61 -8.72 8.94
C ILE A 64 0.31 -8.37 10.10
N GLU A 65 1.32 -9.21 10.28
CA GLU A 65 2.30 -9.06 11.34
C GLU A 65 3.52 -8.27 10.85
N GLU A 66 4.02 -7.41 11.73
CA GLU A 66 5.32 -6.78 11.56
C GLU A 66 6.39 -7.83 11.89
N VAL A 67 6.94 -8.47 10.86
CA VAL A 67 8.08 -9.38 11.05
C VAL A 67 9.33 -8.52 11.15
N SER A 68 9.66 -8.08 12.37
CA SER A 68 10.99 -7.57 12.68
C SER A 68 11.99 -8.67 12.32
N GLY A 69 12.89 -8.36 11.37
CA GLY A 69 13.83 -9.32 10.80
C GLY A 69 14.47 -10.24 11.84
N GLN A 70 14.62 -11.51 11.46
CA GLN A 70 15.43 -12.47 12.19
C GLN A 70 16.89 -12.02 12.30
#